data_AF-A0A845PSF8-F1
#
_entry.id   AF-A0A845PSF8-F1
#
_cell.length_a   1.000
_cell.length_b   1.000
_cell.length_c   1.000
_cell.angle_alpha   90.00
_cell.angle_beta   90.00
_cell.angle_gamma   90.00
#
_symmetry.space_group_name_H-M   'P 1'
#
loop_
_entity.id
_entity.type
_entity.pdbx_description
1 polymer ?
#
loop_
_entity_poly.entity_id
_entity_poly.type
_entity_poly.pdbx_seq_one_letter_code
_entity_poly.pdbx_strand_id
1 'polypeptide(L)' 'MEKIASGHWKSNESIVPKEKHLQTKSETFTVEAYNSLFRHFLARMRRKSKCYSRKIEMLR' A
#
# COMPACT_ATOMS: atom_id res chain seq x y z
N MET A 1 -31.20 0.59 -1.62
CA MET A 1 -30.40 1.82 -1.74
C MET A 1 -29.03 1.45 -2.30
N GLU A 2 -28.61 2.14 -3.35
CA GLU A 2 -27.31 1.94 -3.99
C GLU A 2 -26.19 2.48 -3.08
N LYS A 3 -25.17 1.65 -2.82
CA LYS A 3 -24.03 1.99 -1.95
C LYS A 3 -22.82 2.36 -2.81
N ILE A 4 -22.11 3.43 -2.44
CA ILE A 4 -20.93 3.95 -3.14
C ILE A 4 -19.70 3.67 -2.28
N ALA A 5 -18.80 2.83 -2.79
CA ALA A 5 -17.54 2.51 -2.15
C ALA A 5 -16.44 3.50 -2.56
N SER A 6 -15.76 4.12 -1.60
CA SER A 6 -14.62 5.01 -1.89
C SER A 6 -13.38 4.68 -1.06
N GLY A 7 -12.25 5.28 -1.48
CA GLY A 7 -11.03 5.34 -0.67
C GLY A 7 -11.25 6.03 0.68
N HIS A 8 -10.27 5.88 1.58
CA HIS A 8 -10.27 6.49 2.92
C HIS A 8 -9.81 7.96 2.94
N TRP A 9 -9.94 8.64 1.80
CA TRP A 9 -9.56 10.05 1.69
C TRP A 9 -10.66 10.95 2.26
N LYS A 10 -10.28 11.92 3.09
CA LYS A 10 -11.21 12.77 3.84
C LYS A 10 -12.15 13.58 2.94
N SER A 11 -11.73 13.94 1.72
CA SER A 11 -12.61 14.66 0.79
C SER A 11 -13.80 13.83 0.31
N ASN A 12 -13.76 12.49 0.42
CA ASN A 12 -14.88 11.65 0.01
C ASN A 12 -16.09 11.83 0.94
N GLU A 13 -15.85 12.13 2.22
CA GLU A 13 -16.90 12.39 3.21
C GLU A 13 -17.66 13.70 2.95
N SER A 14 -17.01 14.67 2.29
CA SER A 14 -17.66 15.93 1.88
C SER A 14 -18.41 15.82 0.55
N ILE A 15 -18.12 14.79 -0.26
CA ILE A 15 -18.67 14.63 -1.61
C ILE A 15 -19.81 13.61 -1.63
N VAL A 16 -19.69 12.50 -0.88
CA VAL A 16 -20.67 11.40 -0.87
C VAL A 16 -21.56 11.50 0.37
N PRO A 17 -22.89 11.48 0.24
CA PRO A 17 -23.80 11.43 1.38
C PRO A 17 -23.51 10.24 2.29
N LYS A 18 -23.39 10.47 3.60
CA LYS A 18 -23.01 9.45 4.60
C LYS A 18 -23.88 8.18 4.54
N GLU A 19 -25.17 8.34 4.23
CA GLU A 19 -26.14 7.24 4.12
C GLU A 19 -25.83 6.26 2.98
N LYS A 20 -25.15 6.72 1.93
CA LYS A 20 -24.75 5.92 0.75
C LYS A 20 -23.27 5.58 0.76
N HIS A 21 -22.49 6.18 1.66
CA HIS A 21 -21.04 6.11 1.64
C HIS A 21 -20.52 4.91 2.41
N LEU A 22 -19.75 4.06 1.72
CA LEU A 22 -19.07 2.93 2.32
C LEU A 22 -17.55 3.07 2.15
N GLN A 23 -16.85 3.51 3.18
CA GLN A 23 -15.39 3.51 3.17
C GLN A 23 -14.87 2.08 3.41
N THR A 24 -14.21 1.49 2.42
CA THR A 24 -13.76 0.07 2.44
C THR A 24 -12.27 -0.10 2.23
N LYS A 25 -11.54 0.99 1.94
CA LYS A 25 -10.15 0.98 1.47
C LYS A 25 -9.20 1.77 2.37
N SER A 26 -9.39 1.71 3.69
CA SER A 26 -8.46 2.32 4.66
C SER A 26 -7.08 1.65 4.64
N GLU A 27 -7.05 0.34 4.40
CA GLU A 27 -5.82 -0.45 4.44
C GLU A 27 -5.08 -0.51 3.10
N THR A 28 -5.71 -0.09 2.00
CA THR A 28 -5.12 -0.18 0.65
C THR A 28 -3.81 0.59 0.54
N PHE A 29 -3.75 1.78 1.14
CA PHE A 29 -2.51 2.57 1.20
C PHE A 29 -1.36 1.81 1.88
N THR A 30 -1.67 1.10 2.98
CA THR A 30 -0.69 0.30 3.72
C THR A 30 -0.20 -0.90 2.90
N VAL A 31 -1.11 -1.61 2.23
CA VAL A 31 -0.77 -2.75 1.36
C VAL A 31 0.09 -2.30 0.17
N GLU A 32 -0.25 -1.18 -0.46
CA GLU A 32 0.54 -0.61 -1.56
C GLU A 32 1.94 -0.17 -1.11
N ALA A 33 2.05 0.47 0.05
CA ALA A 33 3.32 0.86 0.64
C ALA A 33 4.20 -0.36 0.93
N TYR A 34 3.63 -1.41 1.54
CA TYR A 34 4.34 -2.67 1.81
C TYR A 34 4.83 -3.35 0.53
N ASN A 35 3.97 -3.42 -0.49
CA ASN A 35 4.32 -4.01 -1.79
C ASN A 35 5.42 -3.22 -2.51
N SER A 36 5.41 -1.89 -2.40
CA SER A 36 6.47 -1.03 -2.93
C SER A 36 7.81 -1.30 -2.24
N LEU A 37 7.80 -1.39 -0.91
CA LEU A 37 8.97 -1.68 -0.10
C LEU A 37 9.56 -3.07 -0.43
N PHE A 38 8.70 -4.08 -0.55
CA PHE A 38 9.11 -5.44 -0.91
C PHE A 38 9.78 -5.49 -2.29
N ARG A 39 9.20 -4.82 -3.30
CA ARG A 39 9.81 -4.73 -4.65
C ARG A 39 11.18 -4.07 -4.62
N HIS A 40 11.37 -3.01 -3.82
CA HIS A 40 12.66 -2.34 -3.67
C HIS A 40 13.74 -3.30 -3.13
N PHE A 41 13.43 -4.05 -2.06
CA PHE A 41 14.37 -5.02 -1.48
C PHE A 41 14.65 -6.20 -2.39
N LEU A 42 13.64 -6.76 -3.06
CA LEU A 42 13.84 -7.83 -4.04
C LEU A 42 14.72 -7.38 -5.22
N ALA A 43 14.54 -6.16 -5.71
CA ALA A 43 15.38 -5.59 -6.77
C ALA A 43 16.85 -5.44 -6.32
N ARG A 44 17.11 -5.19 -5.04
CA ARG A 44 18.47 -5.19 -4.47
C ARG A 44 19.10 -6.58 -4.53
N MET A 45 18.34 -7.64 -4.25
CA MET A 45 18.85 -9.02 -4.33
C MET A 45 19.19 -9.46 -5.76
N ARG A 46 18.58 -8.87 -6.79
CA ARG A 46 18.85 -9.20 -8.20
C ARG A 46 20.15 -8.62 -8.75
N ARG A 47 20.70 -7.56 -8.14
CA ARG A 47 21.92 -6.90 -8.63
C ARG A 47 23.18 -7.65 -8.17
N LYS A 48 23.83 -8.37 -9.10
CA LYS A 48 25.14 -9.03 -8.89
C LYS A 48 26.34 -8.08 -8.92
N SER A 49 26.15 -6.81 -9.30
CA SER A 49 27.23 -5.84 -9.52
C SER A 49 27.79 -5.18 -8.26
N LYS A 50 27.23 -5.47 -7.08
CA LYS A 50 27.80 -5.05 -5.80
C LYS A 50 27.78 -6.21 -4.81
N CYS A 51 28.93 -6.47 -4.18
CA CYS A 51 29.07 -7.45 -3.12
C CYS A 51 28.33 -6.95 -1.88
N TYR A 52 27.06 -7.33 -1.75
CA TYR A 52 26.28 -7.14 -0.54
C TYR A 52 26.15 -8.49 0.19
N SER A 53 26.24 -8.45 1.52
CA SER A 53 25.98 -9.62 2.36
C SER A 53 24.52 -10.07 2.16
N ARG A 54 24.32 -11.34 1.76
CA ARG A 54 23.00 -11.96 1.54
C ARG A 54 22.37 -12.50 2.83
N LYS A 55 22.83 -12.05 4.00
CA LYS A 55 22.26 -12.46 5.29
C LYS A 55 20.86 -11.88 5.47
N ILE A 56 19.92 -12.71 5.94
CA ILE A 56 18.53 -12.31 6.21
C ILE A 56 18.46 -11.14 7.21
N GLU A 57 19.39 -11.08 8.17
CA GLU A 57 19.50 -9.99 9.15
C GLU A 57 19.69 -8.61 8.52
N MET A 58 20.28 -8.54 7.32
CA MET A 58 20.49 -7.29 6.57
C MET A 58 19.26 -6.84 5.77
N LEU A 59 18.20 -7.65 5.77
CA LEU A 59 16.90 -7.38 5.13
C LEU A 59 15.84 -6.93 6.14
N ARG A 60 16.21 -6.72 7.41
CA ARG A 60 15.36 -6.10 8.43
C ARG A 60 15.26 -4.59 8.25
#